data_AF-A0A806CMS8-F1
#
_entry.id   AF-A0A806CMS8-F1
#
_cell.length_a   1.000
_cell.length_b   1.000
_cell.length_c   1.000
_cell.angle_alpha   90.00
_cell.angle_beta   90.00
_cell.angle_gamma   90.00
#
_symmetry.space_group_name_H-M   'P 1'
#
loop_
_entity.id
_entity.type
_entity.pdbx_description
1 polymer ?
#
loop_
_entity_poly.entity_id
_entity_poly.type
_entity_poly.pdbx_seq_one_letter_code
_entity_poly.pdbx_strand_id
1 'polypeptide(L)'
;MPKKTIKEQKGSINRAKSRLRVDRLHKKISNNQRKDFLHQLSYYFVANYENIAIESLSIKGMQKGMFGKSINNLGWYEFVKTIVI
;
A
#
# COMPACT_ATOMS: atom_id res chain seq x y z
N MET A 1 10.53 -5.41 -7.14
CA MET A 1 9.59 -5.42 -8.30
C MET A 1 9.29 -6.87 -8.64
N PRO A 2 8.03 -7.29 -8.86
CA PRO A 2 7.77 -8.67 -9.26
C PRO A 2 8.49 -8.95 -10.59
N LYS A 3 9.30 -10.01 -10.60
CA LYS A 3 10.05 -10.44 -11.78
C LYS A 3 9.08 -10.67 -12.94
N LYS A 4 9.45 -10.16 -14.11
CA LYS A 4 8.77 -10.37 -15.40
C LYS A 4 8.49 -11.87 -15.53
N THR A 5 7.22 -12.28 -15.40
CA THR A 5 6.84 -13.67 -15.66
C THR A 5 7.11 -13.91 -17.13
N ILE A 6 8.12 -14.74 -17.41
CA ILE A 6 8.25 -15.44 -18.71
C ILE A 6 6.84 -15.92 -19.04
N LYS A 7 6.33 -15.55 -20.22
CA LYS A 7 4.92 -15.74 -20.59
C LYS A 7 4.60 -17.24 -20.58
N GLU A 8 4.22 -17.76 -19.42
CA GLU A 8 3.74 -19.12 -19.29
C GLU A 8 2.45 -19.25 -20.11
N GLN A 9 2.32 -20.39 -20.80
CA GLN A 9 1.21 -20.63 -21.72
C GLN A 9 -0.13 -20.41 -21.00
N LYS A 10 -1.03 -19.65 -21.64
CA LYS A 10 -2.35 -19.36 -21.07
C LYS A 10 -3.07 -20.69 -20.80
N GLY A 11 -3.46 -20.92 -19.54
CA GLY A 11 -4.16 -22.14 -19.12
C GLY A 11 -3.26 -23.23 -18.53
N SER A 12 -1.94 -23.05 -18.51
CA SER A 12 -1.05 -24.03 -17.90
C SER A 12 -1.23 -24.09 -16.36
N ILE A 13 -1.06 -25.29 -15.80
CA ILE A 13 -1.08 -25.52 -14.34
C ILE A 13 0.01 -24.69 -13.64
N ASN A 14 1.16 -24.53 -14.28
CA ASN A 14 2.27 -23.73 -13.74
C ASN A 14 1.90 -22.25 -13.63
N ARG A 15 1.14 -21.71 -14.59
CA ARG A 15 0.68 -20.31 -14.55
C ARG A 15 -0.27 -20.08 -13.38
N ALA A 16 -1.17 -21.05 -13.11
CA ALA A 16 -2.05 -21.00 -11.95
C ALA A 16 -1.27 -21.00 -10.63
N LYS A 17 -0.26 -21.88 -10.51
CA LYS A 17 0.62 -21.93 -9.33
C LYS A 17 1.42 -20.63 -9.15
N SER A 18 1.99 -20.09 -10.22
CA SER A 18 2.73 -18.82 -10.21
C SER A 18 1.85 -17.64 -9.79
N ARG A 19 0.60 -17.57 -10.30
CA ARG A 19 -0.36 -16.53 -9.90
C ARG A 19 -0.72 -16.61 -8.42
N LEU A 20 -1.01 -17.80 -7.89
CA LEU A 20 -1.29 -18.00 -6.47
C LEU A 20 -0.11 -17.57 -5.57
N ARG A 21 1.14 -17.81 -5.99
CA ARG A 21 2.33 -17.36 -5.26
C ARG A 21 2.41 -15.83 -5.21
N VAL A 22 2.18 -15.18 -6.35
CA VAL A 22 2.17 -13.71 -6.45
C VAL A 22 1.05 -13.12 -5.60
N ASP A 23 -0.16 -13.69 -5.64
CA ASP A 23 -1.30 -13.25 -4.84
C ASP A 23 -1.03 -13.38 -3.33
N ARG A 24 -0.43 -14.49 -2.89
CA ARG A 24 -0.01 -14.67 -1.49
C ARG A 24 1.02 -13.64 -1.05
N LEU A 25 2.01 -13.35 -1.92
CA LEU A 25 3.02 -12.34 -1.63
C LEU A 25 2.39 -10.95 -1.54
N HIS A 26 1.50 -10.61 -2.46
CA HIS A 26 0.76 -9.33 -2.41
C HIS A 26 -0.06 -9.22 -1.14
N LYS A 27 -0.79 -10.27 -0.74
CA LYS A 27 -1.54 -10.28 0.53
C LYS A 27 -0.63 -10.09 1.73
N LYS A 28 0.51 -10.77 1.80
CA LYS A 28 1.48 -10.62 2.90
C LYS A 28 2.01 -9.19 3.00
N ILE A 29 2.38 -8.58 1.88
CA ILE A 29 2.91 -7.22 1.84
C ILE A 29 1.81 -6.21 2.18
N SER A 30 0.61 -6.36 1.59
CA SER A 30 -0.47 -5.39 1.76
C SER A 30 -1.10 -5.44 3.15
N ASN A 31 -1.43 -6.64 3.65
CA ASN A 31 -2.20 -6.78 4.88
C ASN A 31 -1.34 -6.73 6.13
N ASN A 32 -0.13 -7.29 6.10
CA ASN A 32 0.70 -7.32 7.30
C ASN A 32 1.63 -6.11 7.26
N GLN A 33 2.62 -6.12 6.37
CA GLN A 33 3.72 -5.15 6.44
C GLN A 33 3.28 -3.69 6.28
N ARG A 34 2.40 -3.38 5.31
CA ARG A 34 1.98 -1.99 5.06
C ARG A 34 1.04 -1.46 6.13
N LYS A 35 0.06 -2.25 6.57
CA LYS A 35 -0.88 -1.83 7.61
C LYS A 35 -0.19 -1.72 8.96
N ASP A 36 0.65 -2.69 9.31
CA ASP A 36 1.39 -2.67 10.57
C ASP A 36 2.30 -1.44 10.65
N PHE A 37 2.99 -1.11 9.54
CA PHE A 37 3.80 0.11 9.45
C PHE A 37 2.98 1.39 9.64
N LEU A 38 1.83 1.50 8.96
CA LEU A 38 0.96 2.66 9.10
C LEU A 38 0.42 2.81 10.52
N HIS A 39 0.06 1.70 11.17
CA HIS A 39 -0.42 1.69 12.55
C HIS A 39 0.67 2.07 13.55
N GLN A 40 1.91 1.61 13.34
CA GLN A 40 3.05 2.01 14.17
C GLN A 40 3.34 3.50 14.03
N LEU A 41 3.28 4.03 12.80
CA LEU A 41 3.44 5.47 12.56
C LEU A 41 2.32 6.29 13.19
N SER A 42 1.05 5.91 13.00
CA SER A 42 -0.08 6.65 13.56
C SER A 42 -0.01 6.67 15.08
N TYR A 43 0.29 5.53 15.71
CA TYR A 43 0.52 5.45 17.16
C TYR A 43 1.66 6.37 17.61
N TYR A 44 2.79 6.37 16.90
CA TYR A 44 3.90 7.26 17.20
C TYR A 44 3.47 8.74 17.15
N PHE A 45 2.75 9.16 16.12
CA PHE A 45 2.33 10.56 16.01
C PHE A 45 1.32 10.95 17.10
N VAL A 46 0.30 10.14 17.35
CA VAL A 46 -0.71 10.42 18.37
C VAL A 46 -0.11 10.39 19.79
N ALA A 47 0.88 9.53 20.05
CA ALA A 47 1.53 9.43 21.35
C ALA A 47 2.51 10.59 21.64
N ASN A 48 3.12 11.18 20.61
CA ASN A 48 4.15 12.22 20.77
C ASN A 48 3.63 13.64 20.52
N TYR A 49 2.49 13.80 19.83
CA TYR A 49 1.96 15.10 19.46
C TYR A 49 0.50 15.21 19.88
N GLU A 50 0.20 16.22 20.71
CA GLU A 50 -1.18 16.52 21.13
C GLU A 50 -2.02 17.11 19.99
N ASN A 51 -1.39 17.84 19.06
CA ASN A 51 -2.05 18.48 17.94
C ASN A 51 -1.39 18.06 16.62
N ILE A 52 -2.19 17.48 15.72
CA ILE A 52 -1.74 17.07 14.38
C ILE A 52 -2.59 17.80 13.35
N ALA A 53 -1.95 18.65 12.54
CA ALA A 53 -2.60 19.33 11.42
C ALA A 53 -2.27 18.60 10.11
N ILE A 54 -3.30 18.30 9.31
CA ILE A 54 -3.15 17.64 8.01
C ILE A 54 -3.66 18.59 6.95
N GLU A 55 -2.83 18.91 5.96
CA GLU A 55 -3.24 19.72 4.83
C GLU A 55 -4.30 19.00 3.98
N SER A 56 -5.37 19.72 3.63
CA SER A 56 -6.42 19.22 2.73
C SER A 56 -5.95 19.24 1.27
N LEU A 57 -4.97 18.40 0.95
CA LEU A 57 -4.50 18.18 -0.41
C LEU A 57 -5.45 17.26 -1.17
N SER A 58 -5.62 17.50 -2.48
CA SER A 58 -6.38 16.60 -3.35
C SER A 58 -5.58 15.33 -3.63
N ILE A 59 -5.64 14.37 -2.70
CA ILE A 59 -4.95 13.07 -2.77
C ILE A 59 -5.32 12.36 -4.08
N LYS A 60 -6.59 12.42 -4.48
CA LYS A 60 -7.08 11.85 -5.75
C LYS A 60 -6.41 12.47 -6.98
N GLY A 61 -6.13 13.77 -6.96
CA GLY A 61 -5.42 14.45 -8.04
C GLY A 61 -3.95 14.02 -8.09
N MET A 62 -3.30 13.99 -6.94
CA MET A 62 -1.89 13.60 -6.84
C MET A 62 -1.65 12.12 -7.19
N GLN A 63 -2.62 11.24 -6.88
CA GLN A 63 -2.63 9.82 -7.29
C GLN A 63 -2.66 9.61 -8.80
N LYS A 64 -3.24 10.55 -9.56
CA LYS A 64 -3.35 10.49 -11.02
C LYS A 64 -2.19 11.21 -11.73
N GLY A 65 -1.43 12.03 -11.00
CA GLY A 65 -0.29 12.76 -11.53
C GLY A 65 1.01 11.96 -11.57
N MET A 66 2.12 12.65 -11.83
CA MET A 66 3.46 12.06 -11.97
C MET A 66 3.92 11.28 -10.72
N PHE A 67 3.45 11.68 -9.53
CA PHE A 67 3.83 11.07 -8.25
C PHE A 67 2.86 9.99 -7.76
N GLY A 68 1.89 9.58 -8.60
CA GLY A 68 0.82 8.70 -8.18
C GLY A 68 1.27 7.36 -7.61
N LYS A 69 2.34 6.79 -8.18
CA LYS A 69 2.93 5.53 -7.68
C LYS A 69 3.50 5.68 -6.26
N SER A 70 4.18 6.79 -5.99
CA SER A 70 4.77 7.05 -4.67
C SER A 70 3.68 7.25 -3.63
N ILE A 71 2.66 8.04 -3.95
CA ILE A 71 1.52 8.32 -3.05
C ILE A 71 0.74 7.04 -2.75
N ASN A 72 0.48 6.21 -3.77
CA ASN A 72 -0.19 4.93 -3.57
C ASN A 72 0.65 3.93 -2.76
N ASN A 73 1.97 3.98 -2.86
CA ASN A 73 2.85 3.13 -2.06
C ASN A 73 2.91 3.56 -0.59
N LEU A 74 2.82 4.86 -0.32
CA LEU A 74 2.83 5.42 1.03
C LEU A 74 1.54 5.15 1.80
N GLY A 75 0.43 4.82 1.11
CA GLY A 75 -0.84 4.53 1.79
C GLY A 75 -1.46 5.74 2.49
N TRP A 76 -1.17 6.95 1.98
CA TRP A 76 -1.52 8.23 2.62
C TRP A 76 -3.00 8.35 3.02
N TYR A 77 -3.92 7.84 2.19
CA TYR A 77 -5.35 7.85 2.51
C TYR A 77 -5.69 7.02 3.77
N GLU A 78 -5.07 5.85 3.91
CA GLU A 78 -5.30 4.96 5.06
C GLU A 78 -4.66 5.55 6.32
N PHE A 79 -3.50 6.20 6.19
CA PHE A 79 -2.84 6.93 7.27
C PHE A 79 -3.70 8.08 7.84
N VAL A 80 -4.22 8.96 6.96
CA VAL A 80 -5.09 10.07 7.38
C VAL A 80 -6.33 9.52 8.08
N LYS A 81 -6.92 8.44 7.56
CA LYS A 81 -8.06 7.76 8.19
C LYS A 81 -7.73 7.19 9.58
N THR A 82 -6.51 6.72 9.81
CA THR A 82 -6.12 6.16 11.13
C THR A 82 -5.83 7.23 12.19
N ILE A 83 -5.44 8.45 11.78
CA ILE A 83 -5.14 9.56 12.70
C ILE A 83 -6.40 10.35 13.03
N VAL A 84 -7.27 10.56 12.04
CA VAL A 84 -8.55 11.24 12.23
C VAL A 84 -9.55 10.23 12.77
N ILE A 85 -9.58 10.08 14.09
CA ILE A 85 -10.70 9.45 14.83
C ILE A 85 -11.78 10.50 15.02
#